data_AF-A0A920SBR9-F1
#
_entry.id   AF-A0A920SBR9-F1
#
_cell.length_a   1.000
_cell.length_b   1.000
_cell.length_c   1.000
_cell.angle_alpha   90.00
_cell.angle_beta   90.00
_cell.angle_gamma   90.00
#
_symmetry.space_group_name_H-M   'P 1'
#
loop_
_entity.id
_entity.type
_entity.pdbx_description
1 polymer ?
#
loop_
_entity_poly.entity_id
_entity_poly.type
_entity_poly.pdbx_seq_one_letter_code
_entity_poly.pdbx_strand_id
1 'polypeptide(L)' 'MHDVTEGGLVTGLREVASASGLGLAIEEGGIPVLPMTLEVCQALELDPLGLLGSGALIITLSPEFVPSLLSNLKMPE' A
#
# COMPACT_ATOMS: atom_id res chain seq x y z
N MET A 1 7.76 8.30 4.33
CA MET A 1 7.18 7.91 3.02
C MET A 1 8.05 6.82 2.45
N HIS A 2 7.47 5.92 1.66
CA HIS A 2 8.19 4.85 0.98
C HIS A 2 7.45 4.48 -0.31
N ASP A 3 8.15 4.28 -1.40
CA ASP A 3 7.56 3.80 -2.65
C ASP A 3 7.22 2.31 -2.58
N VAL A 4 6.24 1.89 -3.37
CA VAL A 4 5.88 0.47 -3.51
C VAL A 4 6.54 -0.05 -4.78
N THR A 5 7.69 -0.71 -4.64
CA THR A 5 8.47 -1.26 -5.77
C THR A 5 8.69 -2.76 -5.64
N GLU A 6 9.93 -3.24 -5.49
CA GLU A 6 10.24 -4.67 -5.44
C GLU A 6 9.65 -5.31 -4.18
N GLY A 7 8.96 -6.45 -4.35
CA GLY A 7 8.24 -7.13 -3.26
C GLY A 7 6.94 -6.44 -2.84
N GLY A 8 6.53 -5.38 -3.54
CA GLY A 8 5.20 -4.79 -3.43
C GLY A 8 4.90 -4.13 -2.09
N LEU A 9 3.60 -4.05 -1.78
CA LEU A 9 3.10 -3.36 -0.60
C LEU A 9 3.59 -4.03 0.69
N VAL A 10 3.63 -5.37 0.72
CA VAL A 10 4.08 -6.12 1.91
C VAL A 10 5.51 -5.76 2.26
N THR A 11 6.42 -5.76 1.29
CA THR A 11 7.83 -5.41 1.53
C THR A 11 7.96 -3.95 1.96
N GLY A 12 7.30 -3.02 1.26
CA GLY A 12 7.35 -1.60 1.63
C GLY A 12 6.81 -1.33 3.05
N LEU A 13 5.74 -1.99 3.47
CA LEU A 13 5.22 -1.88 4.84
C LEU A 13 6.21 -2.44 5.88
N ARG A 14 6.86 -3.56 5.58
CA ARG A 14 7.90 -4.14 6.45
C ARG A 14 9.11 -3.21 6.58
N GLU A 15 9.51 -2.57 5.50
CA GLU A 15 10.63 -1.61 5.50
C GLU A 15 10.28 -0.35 6.30
N VAL A 16 9.06 0.17 6.16
CA VAL A 16 8.57 1.29 6.99
C VAL A 16 8.54 0.92 8.48
N ALA A 17 8.03 -0.27 8.83
CA ALA A 17 8.02 -0.77 10.19
C ALA A 17 9.45 -0.89 10.76
N SER A 18 10.35 -1.50 9.99
CA SER A 18 11.75 -1.68 10.37
C SER A 18 12.48 -0.35 10.55
N ALA A 19 12.29 0.60 9.63
CA ALA A 19 12.95 1.91 9.69
C ALA A 19 12.42 2.78 10.84
N SER A 20 11.17 2.59 11.25
CA SER A 20 10.56 3.30 12.38
C SER A 20 10.82 2.64 13.75
N GLY A 21 11.24 1.37 13.77
CA GLY A 21 11.37 0.60 15.02
C GLY A 21 10.02 0.28 15.67
N LEU A 22 8.93 0.31 14.90
CA LEU A 22 7.56 0.10 15.35
C LEU A 22 6.88 -1.05 14.59
N GLY A 23 5.72 -1.47 15.08
CA GLY A 23 4.81 -2.35 14.35
C GLY A 23 3.75 -1.56 13.58
N LEU A 24 3.11 -2.22 12.61
CA LEU A 24 1.97 -1.68 11.85
C LEU A 24 0.77 -2.62 11.98
N ALA A 25 -0.41 -2.05 12.16
CA ALA A 25 -1.69 -2.74 12.02
C ALA A 25 -2.36 -2.22 10.75
N ILE A 26 -2.76 -3.13 9.87
CA ILE A 26 -3.28 -2.82 8.54
C ILE A 26 -4.66 -3.44 8.40
N GLU A 27 -5.62 -2.65 7.91
CA GLU A 27 -6.94 -3.12 7.53
C GLU A 27 -6.88 -3.58 6.07
N GLU A 28 -6.90 -4.89 5.85
CA GLU A 28 -6.73 -5.48 4.52
C GLU A 28 -7.85 -5.04 3.56
N GLY A 29 -9.08 -4.91 4.06
CA GLY A 29 -10.22 -4.41 3.27
C GLY A 29 -10.08 -2.96 2.79
N GLY A 30 -9.13 -2.20 3.35
CA GLY A 30 -8.81 -0.84 2.94
C GLY A 30 -7.80 -0.74 1.79
N ILE A 31 -7.19 -1.86 1.38
CA ILE A 31 -6.19 -1.89 0.31
C ILE A 31 -6.91 -2.08 -1.04
N PRO A 32 -6.87 -1.09 -1.95
CA PRO A 32 -7.51 -1.24 -3.24
C PRO A 32 -6.73 -2.23 -4.12
N VAL A 33 -7.41 -3.27 -4.60
CA VAL A 33 -6.89 -4.18 -5.62
C VAL A 33 -7.89 -4.20 -6.78
N LEU A 34 -7.39 -3.95 -8.00
CA LEU A 34 -8.25 -3.95 -9.18
C LEU A 34 -8.79 -5.38 -9.46
N PRO A 35 -10.05 -5.54 -9.89
CA PRO A 35 -10.61 -6.85 -10.20
C PRO A 35 -9.77 -7.66 -11.19
N MET A 36 -9.27 -7.02 -12.25
CA MET A 36 -8.39 -7.66 -13.23
C MET A 36 -7.07 -8.16 -12.61
N THR A 37 -6.50 -7.41 -11.65
CA THR A 37 -5.30 -7.85 -10.92
C THR A 37 -5.60 -9.10 -10.12
N LEU A 38 -6.75 -9.17 -9.44
CA LEU A 38 -7.16 -10.35 -8.68
C LEU A 38 -7.32 -11.58 -9.59
N GLU A 39 -7.97 -11.43 -10.74
CA GLU A 39 -8.15 -12.52 -11.71
C GLU A 39 -6.80 -13.08 -12.20
N VAL A 40 -5.85 -12.19 -12.53
CA VAL A 40 -4.50 -12.59 -12.96
C VAL A 40 -3.73 -13.27 -11.82
N CYS A 41 -3.78 -12.71 -10.61
CA CYS A 41 -3.15 -13.30 -9.43
C CYS A 41 -3.70 -14.69 -9.12
N GLN A 42 -5.01 -14.89 -9.19
CA GLN A 42 -5.63 -16.20 -8.98
C GLN A 42 -5.20 -17.23 -10.03
N ALA A 43 -5.15 -16.83 -11.32
CA ALA A 43 -4.73 -17.72 -12.40
C ALA A 43 -3.26 -18.14 -12.29
N LEU A 44 -2.41 -17.32 -11.68
CA LEU A 44 -0.97 -17.53 -11.54
C LEU A 44 -0.53 -17.95 -10.14
N GLU A 45 -1.47 -18.12 -9.20
CA GLU A 45 -1.21 -18.42 -7.79
C GLU A 45 -0.28 -17.40 -7.11
N LEU A 46 -0.49 -16.11 -7.39
CA LEU A 46 0.28 -15.00 -6.85
C LEU A 46 -0.50 -14.21 -5.79
N ASP A 47 0.21 -13.65 -4.82
CA ASP A 47 -0.34 -12.67 -3.87
C ASP A 47 -0.29 -11.26 -4.48
N PRO A 48 -1.43 -10.56 -4.64
CA PRO A 48 -1.47 -9.21 -5.20
C PRO A 48 -0.65 -8.20 -4.39
N LEU A 49 -0.51 -8.39 -3.08
CA LEU A 49 0.20 -7.45 -2.21
C LEU A 49 1.74 -7.58 -2.34
N GLY A 50 2.23 -8.66 -2.92
CA GLY A 50 3.64 -8.88 -3.22
C GLY A 50 4.07 -8.46 -4.62
N LEU A 51 3.14 -7.96 -5.45
CA LEU A 51 3.44 -7.55 -6.83
C LEU A 51 4.29 -6.29 -6.88
N LEU A 52 5.16 -6.21 -7.88
CA LEU A 52 5.93 -5.00 -8.15
C LEU A 52 5.00 -3.82 -8.47
N GLY A 53 5.22 -2.69 -7.78
CA GLY A 53 4.55 -1.43 -8.06
C GLY A 53 5.48 -0.40 -8.71
N SER A 54 4.90 0.61 -9.37
CA SER A 54 5.67 1.73 -9.93
C SER A 54 4.92 3.07 -9.90
N GLY A 55 3.83 3.16 -9.13
CA GLY A 55 2.93 4.32 -9.13
C GLY A 55 2.18 4.52 -7.82
N ALA A 56 2.65 3.93 -6.72
CA ALA A 56 2.04 4.03 -5.41
C ALA A 56 3.08 4.42 -4.34
N LEU A 57 2.59 5.09 -3.29
CA LEU A 57 3.41 5.60 -2.18
C LEU A 57 2.75 5.26 -0.84
N ILE A 58 3.52 4.73 0.09
CA ILE A 58 3.16 4.57 1.49
C ILE A 58 3.48 5.87 2.23
N ILE A 59 2.49 6.47 2.87
CA ILE A 59 2.62 7.71 3.62
C ILE A 59 2.19 7.47 5.07
N THR A 60 3.08 7.80 6.02
CA THR A 60 2.81 7.79 7.45
C THR A 60 2.81 9.23 7.95
N LEU A 61 1.77 9.64 8.68
CA LEU A 61 1.61 10.98 9.21
C LEU A 61 0.75 10.96 10.47
N SER A 62 0.83 12.00 11.29
CA SER A 62 -0.03 12.12 12.46
C SER A 62 -1.51 12.27 12.04
N PRO A 63 -2.47 11.69 12.80
CA PRO A 63 -3.88 11.64 12.41
C PRO A 63 -4.51 13.00 12.09
N GLU A 64 -4.07 14.06 12.77
CA GLU A 64 -4.56 15.43 12.57
C GLU A 64 -4.31 15.98 11.16
N PHE A 65 -3.33 15.43 10.44
CA PHE A 65 -2.99 15.84 9.08
C PHE A 65 -3.70 15.04 7.99
N VAL A 66 -4.35 13.91 8.35
CA VAL A 66 -5.04 13.03 7.39
C VAL A 66 -6.11 13.75 6.58
N PRO A 67 -7.03 14.55 7.17
CA PRO A 67 -8.06 15.25 6.38
C PRO A 67 -7.47 16.22 5.36
N SER A 68 -6.39 16.92 5.74
CA SER A 68 -5.69 17.85 4.85
C SER A 68 -5.05 17.11 3.68
N LEU A 69 -4.35 15.99 3.94
CA LEU A 69 -3.76 15.16 2.90
C LEU A 69 -4.81 14.65 1.91
N LEU A 70 -5.92 14.09 2.42
CA LEU A 70 -7.01 13.55 1.60
C LEU A 70 -7.71 14.62 0.76
N SER A 71 -7.83 15.86 1.25
CA SER A 71 -8.41 16.96 0.47
C SER A 71 -7.53 17.40 -0.71
N ASN A 72 -6.22 17.18 -0.63
CA ASN A 72 -5.25 17.56 -1.66
C ASN A 72 -4.92 16.42 -2.63
N LEU A 73 -5.09 15.16 -2.20
CA LEU A 73 -5.00 13.99 -3.05
C LEU A 73 -6.34 13.76 -3.76
N LYS A 74 -6.35 13.80 -5.09
CA LYS A 74 -7.48 13.27 -5.85
C LYS A 74 -7.48 11.75 -5.68
N MET A 75 -8.40 11.23 -4.88
CA MET A 75 -8.63 9.79 -4.86
C MET A 75 -9.33 9.39 -6.17
N PRO A 76 -8.87 8.33 -6.85
CA PRO A 76 -9.61 7.77 -7.98
C PRO A 76 -11.01 7.32 -7.49
N GLU A 77 -12.04 7.62 -8.29
CA GLU A 77 -13.40 7.12 -8.07
C GLU A 77 -13.49 5.59 -8.15
#